data_AF-A0A7J7LWG8-F1
#
_entry.id   AF-A0A7J7LWG8-F1
#
_cell.length_a   1.000
_cell.length_b   1.000
_cell.length_c   1.000
_cell.angle_alpha   90.00
_cell.angle_beta   90.00
_cell.angle_gamma   90.00
#
_symmetry.space_group_name_H-M   'P 1'
#
loop_
_entity.id
_entity.type
_entity.pdbx_description
1 polymer ?
#
loop_
_entity_poly.entity_id
_entity_poly.type
_entity_poly.pdbx_seq_one_letter_code
_entity_poly.pdbx_strand_id
1 'polypeptide(L)'
;MPMENVPKRVFLSNKMGYSPGAAKTEETDEDSSIHAKRIVRRFFYENGIDFSVVKSPSFLKMIYATIRCGSAGYDVPQCNELSGWILQEEKKEIDCYVKEVKHSLGITGCSILLDG
;
A
#
# COMPACT_ATOMS: atom_id res chain seq x y z
N MET A 1 -17.12 22.06 -36.50
CA MET A 1 -16.18 22.40 -35.43
C MET A 1 -15.14 21.28 -35.34
N PRO A 2 -13.85 21.59 -35.37
CA PRO A 2 -12.79 20.59 -35.46
C PRO A 2 -12.49 19.95 -34.09
N MET A 3 -12.15 18.67 -34.15
CA MET A 3 -11.76 17.81 -33.02
C MET A 3 -10.50 18.36 -32.36
N GLU A 4 -10.59 18.72 -31.07
CA GLU A 4 -9.41 19.11 -30.30
C GLU A 4 -8.46 17.90 -30.13
N ASN A 5 -7.24 18.11 -30.61
CA ASN A 5 -6.11 17.22 -30.49
C ASN A 5 -5.75 17.01 -29.01
N VAL A 6 -5.96 15.79 -28.50
CA VAL A 6 -5.37 15.35 -27.24
C VAL A 6 -3.88 15.04 -27.49
N PRO A 7 -2.93 15.69 -26.79
CA PRO A 7 -1.52 15.42 -26.99
C PRO A 7 -1.16 14.00 -26.51
N LYS A 8 -0.55 13.21 -27.40
CA LYS A 8 0.04 11.90 -27.08
C LYS A 8 1.21 12.13 -26.13
N ARG A 9 1.04 11.79 -24.85
CA ARG A 9 2.13 11.86 -23.87
C ARG A 9 3.16 10.77 -24.16
N VAL A 10 4.40 11.21 -24.36
CA VAL A 10 5.60 10.40 -24.48
C VAL A 10 5.83 9.68 -23.14
N PHE A 11 5.89 8.36 -23.17
CA PHE A 11 6.33 7.56 -22.04
C PHE A 11 7.85 7.72 -21.89
N LEU A 12 8.28 8.49 -20.90
CA LEU A 12 9.65 8.40 -20.40
C LEU A 12 9.75 7.19 -19.48
N SER A 13 10.23 6.08 -20.03
CA SER A 13 10.64 4.92 -19.25
C SER A 13 11.87 5.29 -18.42
N ASN A 14 11.68 5.55 -17.12
CA ASN A 14 12.80 5.62 -16.19
C ASN A 14 13.37 4.20 -16.03
N LYS A 15 14.45 3.92 -16.77
CA LYS A 15 15.31 2.77 -16.52
C LYS A 15 16.05 3.01 -15.20
N MET A 16 15.58 2.41 -14.11
CA MET A 16 16.39 2.20 -12.92
C MET A 16 17.47 1.17 -13.30
N GLY A 17 18.69 1.65 -13.55
CA GLY A 17 19.82 0.82 -13.91
C GLY A 17 20.24 -0.06 -12.73
N TYR A 18 20.03 -1.37 -12.85
CA TYR A 18 20.67 -2.38 -12.03
C TYR A 18 21.98 -2.78 -12.70
N SER A 19 23.12 -2.48 -12.06
CA SER A 19 24.44 -2.98 -12.46
C SER A 19 24.69 -4.32 -11.76
N PRO A 20 24.89 -5.44 -12.48
CA PRO A 20 25.25 -6.71 -11.85
C PRO A 20 26.74 -6.69 -11.52
N GLY A 21 27.06 -6.51 -10.24
CA GLY A 21 28.38 -6.85 -9.71
C GLY A 21 28.50 -8.37 -9.64
N ALA A 22 29.42 -8.94 -10.43
CA ALA A 22 29.63 -10.37 -10.54
C ALA A 22 30.09 -10.99 -9.21
N ALA A 23 29.26 -11.86 -8.64
CA ALA A 23 29.68 -13.00 -7.83
C ALA A 23 28.67 -14.13 -8.07
N LYS A 24 29.13 -15.20 -8.71
CA LYS A 24 28.36 -16.43 -8.90
C LYS A 24 28.32 -17.17 -7.57
N THR A 25 27.15 -17.40 -7.00
CA THR A 25 26.93 -18.54 -6.10
C THR A 25 25.45 -18.91 -6.17
N GLU A 26 25.23 -20.14 -6.63
CA GLU A 26 24.02 -20.98 -6.54
C GLU A 26 22.82 -20.35 -5.82
N GLU A 27 21.86 -19.87 -6.61
CA GLU A 27 20.64 -19.19 -6.12
C GLU A 27 19.70 -20.21 -5.49
N THR A 28 19.60 -20.15 -4.16
CA THR A 28 18.58 -20.88 -3.39
C THR A 28 17.40 -19.97 -3.09
N ASP A 29 16.19 -20.51 -2.94
CA ASP A 29 14.98 -19.73 -2.61
C ASP A 29 15.13 -18.87 -1.34
N GLU A 30 16.07 -19.21 -0.46
CA GLU A 30 16.45 -18.43 0.72
C GLU A 30 17.08 -17.08 0.36
N ASP A 31 17.88 -17.00 -0.70
CA ASP A 31 18.56 -15.77 -1.11
C ASP A 31 17.56 -14.69 -1.57
N SER A 32 16.51 -15.10 -2.29
CA SER A 32 15.41 -14.23 -2.70
C SER A 32 14.60 -13.72 -1.50
N SER A 33 14.31 -14.60 -0.53
CA SER A 33 13.62 -14.24 0.71
C SER A 33 14.42 -13.24 1.55
N ILE A 34 15.74 -13.45 1.67
CA ILE A 34 16.64 -12.53 2.36
C ILE A 34 16.68 -11.17 1.64
N HIS A 35 16.77 -11.17 0.31
CA HIS A 35 16.77 -9.95 -0.49
C HIS A 35 15.48 -9.14 -0.27
N ALA A 36 14.31 -9.77 -0.35
CA ALA A 36 13.02 -9.14 -0.09
C ALA A 36 12.93 -8.53 1.32
N LYS A 37 13.38 -9.27 2.36
CA LYS A 37 13.42 -8.76 3.74
C LYS A 37 14.32 -7.52 3.87
N ARG A 38 15.45 -7.47 3.15
CA ARG A 38 16.34 -6.29 3.16
C ARG A 38 15.69 -5.08 2.53
N ILE A 39 14.96 -5.24 1.42
CA ILE A 39 14.19 -4.16 0.77
C ILE A 39 13.14 -3.61 1.73
N VAL A 40 12.33 -4.49 2.35
CA VAL A 40 11.30 -4.08 3.31
C VAL A 40 11.93 -3.33 4.49
N ARG A 41 12.99 -3.88 5.10
CA ARG A 41 13.69 -3.21 6.21
C ARG A 41 14.20 -1.82 5.80
N ARG A 42 14.74 -1.69 4.59
CA ARG A 42 15.27 -0.42 4.07
C ARG A 42 14.18 0.64 3.96
N PHE A 43 13.00 0.28 3.43
CA PHE A 43 11.85 1.18 3.34
C PHE A 43 11.43 1.75 4.69
N PHE A 44 11.34 0.90 5.73
CA PHE A 44 10.97 1.34 7.07
C PHE A 44 12.00 2.31 7.65
N TYR A 45 13.30 2.00 7.49
CA TYR A 45 14.38 2.82 7.98
C TYR A 45 14.44 4.20 7.31
N GLU A 46 14.30 4.25 5.97
CA GLU A 46 14.35 5.50 5.21
C GLU A 46 13.18 6.43 5.51
N ASN A 47 12.00 5.87 5.84
CA ASN A 47 10.79 6.65 6.12
C ASN A 47 10.55 6.87 7.62
N GLY A 48 11.45 6.43 8.50
CA GLY A 48 11.30 6.56 9.95
C GLY A 48 10.08 5.82 10.53
N ILE A 49 9.68 4.71 9.90
CA ILE A 49 8.52 3.92 10.33
C ILE A 49 8.97 2.91 11.38
N ASP A 50 8.22 2.82 12.47
CA ASP A 50 8.49 1.84 13.54
C ASP A 50 8.32 0.39 13.02
N PHE A 51 9.29 -0.47 13.34
CA PHE A 51 9.28 -1.86 12.88
C PHE A 51 8.12 -2.68 13.45
N SER A 52 7.48 -2.26 14.54
CA SER A 52 6.27 -2.89 15.08
C SER A 52 5.10 -2.88 14.10
N VAL A 53 5.08 -1.97 13.13
CA VAL A 53 4.05 -1.90 12.08
C VAL A 53 3.98 -3.19 11.25
N VAL A 54 5.05 -3.99 11.17
CA VAL A 54 5.00 -5.30 10.49
C VAL A 54 4.03 -6.29 11.14
N LYS A 55 3.70 -6.10 12.42
CA LYS A 55 2.73 -6.90 13.16
C LYS A 55 1.29 -6.41 12.93
N SER A 56 1.12 -5.24 12.32
CA SER A 56 -0.21 -4.69 12.08
C SER A 56 -0.93 -5.54 11.03
N PRO A 57 -2.22 -5.88 11.26
CA PRO A 57 -3.01 -6.59 10.26
C PRO A 57 -3.08 -5.84 8.92
N SER A 58 -3.09 -4.51 8.94
CA SER A 58 -3.13 -3.68 7.73
C SER A 58 -1.87 -3.82 6.88
N PHE A 59 -0.69 -3.85 7.50
CA PHE A 59 0.56 -4.10 6.77
C PHE A 59 0.57 -5.48 6.11
N LEU A 60 0.15 -6.53 6.84
CA LEU A 60 0.06 -7.87 6.28
C LEU A 60 -0.93 -7.93 5.11
N LYS A 61 -2.13 -7.34 5.26
CA LYS A 61 -3.13 -7.24 4.18
C LYS A 61 -2.58 -6.54 2.95
N MET A 62 -1.84 -5.45 3.12
CA MET A 62 -1.18 -4.73 2.02
C MET A 62 -0.23 -5.67 1.26
N ILE A 63 0.69 -6.34 1.95
CA ILE A 63 1.67 -7.26 1.31
C ILE A 63 0.97 -8.44 0.62
N TYR A 64 -0.05 -9.04 1.22
CA TYR A 64 -0.79 -10.13 0.57
C TYR A 64 -1.59 -9.65 -0.64
N ALA A 65 -2.15 -8.45 -0.60
CA ALA A 65 -2.86 -7.87 -1.73
C ALA A 65 -1.93 -7.66 -2.93
N THR A 66 -0.70 -7.17 -2.70
CA THR A 66 0.28 -6.98 -3.77
C THR A 66 0.74 -8.31 -4.36
N ILE A 67 1.04 -9.31 -3.51
CA ILE A 67 1.43 -10.66 -3.95
C ILE A 67 0.32 -11.31 -4.79
N ARG A 68 -0.93 -11.25 -4.32
CA ARG A 68 -2.08 -11.87 -5.00
C ARG A 68 -2.37 -11.24 -6.37
N CYS A 69 -2.09 -9.95 -6.51
CA CYS A 69 -2.31 -9.23 -7.76
C CYS A 69 -1.21 -9.51 -8.80
N GLY A 70 -0.02 -9.94 -8.34
CA GLY A 70 1.10 -10.34 -9.19
C GLY A 70 1.70 -9.18 -9.99
N SER A 71 2.76 -9.46 -10.74
CA SER A 71 3.49 -8.43 -11.51
C SER A 71 2.71 -7.86 -12.70
N ALA A 72 1.62 -8.49 -13.11
CA ALA A 72 0.82 -8.07 -14.26
C ALA A 72 -0.40 -7.21 -13.90
N GLY A 73 -0.78 -7.15 -12.62
CA GLY A 73 -2.01 -6.48 -12.18
C GLY A 73 -1.83 -5.42 -11.11
N TYR A 74 -0.68 -5.38 -10.42
CA TYR A 74 -0.46 -4.43 -9.33
C TYR A 74 0.31 -3.20 -9.80
N ASP A 75 -0.41 -2.11 -10.05
CA ASP A 75 0.18 -0.79 -10.17
C ASP A 75 0.30 -0.17 -8.78
N VAL A 76 1.51 0.25 -8.42
CA VAL A 76 1.74 1.00 -7.18
C VAL A 76 0.95 2.30 -7.28
N PRO A 77 0.04 2.58 -6.33
CA PRO A 77 -0.83 3.74 -6.44
C PRO A 77 -0.02 5.03 -6.36
N GLN A 78 -0.41 6.01 -7.16
CA GLN A 78 0.21 7.33 -7.14
C GLN A 78 -0.24 8.13 -5.91
N CYS A 79 0.56 9.12 -5.51
CA CYS A 79 0.26 9.93 -4.32
C CYS A 79 -1.12 10.61 -4.40
N ASN A 80 -1.50 11.11 -5.59
CA ASN A 80 -2.79 11.73 -5.84
C ASN A 80 -3.96 10.72 -5.81
N GLU A 81 -3.73 9.46 -6.14
CA GLU A 81 -4.75 8.40 -6.05
C GLU A 81 -4.97 8.02 -4.59
N LEU A 82 -3.89 7.82 -3.84
CA LEU A 82 -3.92 7.56 -2.40
C LEU A 82 -4.60 8.69 -1.64
N SER A 83 -4.24 9.96 -1.89
CA SER A 83 -4.87 11.10 -1.22
C SER A 83 -6.23 11.50 -1.82
N GLY A 84 -6.57 10.92 -2.98
CA GLY A 84 -7.72 11.30 -3.78
C GLY A 84 -8.92 10.40 -3.52
N TRP A 85 -9.44 9.81 -4.60
CA TRP A 85 -10.68 9.04 -4.56
C TRP A 85 -10.60 7.79 -3.67
N ILE A 86 -9.43 7.16 -3.54
CA ILE A 86 -9.24 5.97 -2.70
C ILE A 86 -9.48 6.31 -1.22
N LEU A 87 -8.82 7.36 -0.71
CA LEU A 87 -9.03 7.81 0.66
C LEU A 87 -10.45 8.28 0.91
N GLN A 88 -11.08 8.95 -0.06
CA GLN A 88 -12.48 9.36 0.09
C GLN A 88 -13.42 8.17 0.21
N GLU A 89 -13.16 7.09 -0.52
CA GLU A 89 -13.98 5.87 -0.45
C GLU A 89 -13.80 5.13 0.88
N GLU A 90 -12.55 4.94 1.32
CA GLU A 90 -12.25 4.34 2.63
C GLU A 90 -12.87 5.16 3.78
N LYS A 91 -12.81 6.49 3.68
CA LYS A 91 -13.46 7.37 4.65
C LYS A 91 -14.98 7.18 4.70
N LYS A 92 -15.65 7.07 3.54
CA LYS A 92 -17.10 6.84 3.51
C LYS A 92 -17.48 5.52 4.18
N GLU A 93 -16.70 4.46 3.94
CA GLU A 93 -16.91 3.15 4.56
C GLU A 93 -16.81 3.26 6.09
N ILE A 94 -15.75 3.90 6.58
CA ILE A 94 -15.55 4.14 8.01
C ILE A 94 -16.67 5.01 8.59
N ASP A 95 -17.04 6.10 7.92
CA ASP A 95 -18.12 6.99 8.35
C ASP A 95 -19.47 6.25 8.41
N CYS A 96 -19.72 5.32 7.49
CA CYS A 96 -20.90 4.45 7.50
C CYS A 96 -20.88 3.54 8.73
N TYR A 97 -19.78 2.82 8.94
CA TYR A 97 -19.60 1.94 10.09
C TYR A 97 -19.78 2.70 11.42
N VAL A 98 -19.17 3.88 11.56
CA VAL A 98 -19.30 4.71 12.77
C VAL A 98 -20.75 5.14 13.00
N LYS A 99 -21.52 5.45 11.95
CA LYS A 99 -22.95 5.75 12.08
C LYS A 99 -23.73 4.55 12.60
N GLU A 100 -23.47 3.36 12.08
CA GLU A 100 -24.12 2.12 12.53
C GLU A 100 -23.80 1.82 14.00
N VAL A 101 -22.54 1.96 14.40
CA VAL A 101 -22.11 1.81 15.79
C VAL A 101 -22.83 2.82 16.68
N LYS A 102 -22.86 4.10 16.32
CA LYS A 102 -23.59 5.13 17.11
C LYS A 102 -25.08 4.83 17.22
N HIS A 103 -25.70 4.35 16.14
CA HIS A 103 -27.10 3.97 16.13
C HIS A 103 -27.37 2.78 17.05
N SER A 104 -26.53 1.74 17.02
CA SER A 104 -26.69 0.57 17.88
C SER A 104 -26.54 0.92 19.37
N LEU A 105 -25.58 1.77 19.72
CA LEU A 105 -25.40 2.27 21.10
C LEU A 105 -26.66 3.00 21.60
N GLY A 106 -27.29 3.81 20.76
CA GLY A 106 -28.55 4.50 21.08
C GLY A 106 -29.72 3.55 21.33
N ILE A 107 -29.75 2.41 20.64
CA ILE A 107 -30.79 1.37 20.81
C ILE A 107 -30.53 0.51 22.04
N THR A 108 -29.30 0.08 22.25
CA THR A 108 -28.95 -0.87 23.33
C THR A 108 -28.71 -0.19 24.67
N GLY A 109 -28.54 1.13 24.69
CA GLY A 109 -28.14 1.88 25.89
C GLY A 109 -26.68 1.67 26.28
N CYS A 110 -25.85 1.13 25.37
CA CYS A 110 -24.41 1.00 25.59
C CYS A 110 -23.70 2.37 25.43
N SER A 111 -22.56 2.54 26.09
CA SER A 111 -21.72 3.75 25.97
C SER A 111 -20.26 3.38 25.74
N ILE A 112 -19.50 4.30 25.14
CA ILE A 112 -18.07 4.14 24.91
C ILE A 112 -17.33 4.76 26.10
N LEU A 113 -16.51 3.96 26.78
CA LEU A 113 -15.59 4.47 27.80
C LEU A 113 -14.27 4.86 27.13
N LEU A 114 -13.82 6.09 27.39
CA LEU A 114 -12.50 6.54 26.99
C LEU A 114 -11.51 6.19 28.11
N ASP A 115 -10.54 5.32 27.82
CA ASP A 115 -9.41 5.04 28.71
C ASP A 115 -8.26 5.97 28.30
N GLY A 116 -7.77 6.76 29.24
CA GLY A 116 -6.82 7.86 29.02
C GLY A 116 -5.54 7.71 29.83
#